data_AF-A0A7X9MS12-F1
#
_entry.id   AF-A0A7X9MS12-F1
#
_cell.length_a   1.000
_cell.length_b   1.000
_cell.length_c   1.000
_cell.angle_alpha   90.00
_cell.angle_beta   90.00
_cell.angle_gamma   90.00
#
_symmetry.space_group_name_H-M   'P 1'
#
loop_
_entity.id
_entity.type
_entity.pdbx_description
1 polymer ?
#
loop_
_entity_poly.entity_id
_entity_poly.type
_entity_poly.pdbx_seq_one_letter_code
_entity_poly.pdbx_strand_id
1 'polypeptide(L)'
;MKDSIEVETYILDIPDELLSNYEASGITFLSEYLSEEVIRHTYELKEKDDNGERLQAVIFEVYKEIIGGYGVLRTWVPGVFNLDDKERLIKEQMIK
;
A
#
# COMPACT_ATOMS: atom_id res chain seq x y z
N MET A 1 20.38 -10.21 0.80
CA MET A 1 20.05 -8.77 0.85
C MET A 1 18.88 -8.66 1.82
N LYS A 2 18.98 -7.83 2.86
CA LYS A 2 17.93 -7.68 3.85
C LYS A 2 16.94 -6.67 3.27
N ASP A 3 15.74 -7.12 2.93
CA ASP A 3 14.66 -6.24 2.46
C ASP A 3 14.46 -5.16 3.54
N SER A 4 14.51 -3.88 3.16
CA SER A 4 14.36 -2.78 4.12
C SER A 4 12.91 -2.72 4.55
N ILE A 5 12.67 -2.92 5.84
CA ILE A 5 11.37 -2.74 6.47
C ILE A 5 11.42 -1.41 7.19
N GLU A 6 10.56 -0.48 6.79
CA GLU A 6 10.28 0.72 7.55
C GLU A 6 9.03 0.46 8.40
N VAL A 7 9.07 0.85 9.67
CA VAL A 7 7.95 0.72 10.59
C VAL A 7 7.70 2.07 11.23
N GLU A 8 6.47 2.56 11.12
CA GLU A 8 6.04 3.84 11.69
C GLU A 8 4.76 3.64 12.51
N THR A 9 4.67 4.28 13.67
CA THR A 9 3.46 4.30 14.50
C THR A 9 2.95 5.73 14.58
N TYR A 10 1.68 5.94 14.27
CA TYR A 10 1.06 7.28 14.25
C TYR A 10 -0.46 7.20 14.36
N ILE A 11 -1.10 8.34 14.68
CA ILE A 11 -2.56 8.47 14.61
C ILE A 11 -2.97 8.62 13.15
N LEU A 12 -3.85 7.74 12.67
CA LEU A 12 -4.32 7.79 11.29
C LEU A 12 -5.21 9.02 11.07
N ASP A 13 -4.61 10.06 10.51
CA ASP A 13 -5.25 11.33 10.17
C ASP A 13 -5.02 11.61 8.68
N ILE A 14 -5.99 11.23 7.85
CA ILE A 14 -5.95 11.36 6.39
C ILE A 14 -7.01 12.38 5.96
N PRO A 15 -6.67 13.43 5.20
CA PRO A 15 -7.66 14.35 4.65
C PRO A 15 -8.66 13.65 3.71
N ASP A 16 -9.93 14.07 3.72
CA ASP A 16 -11.01 13.47 2.91
C ASP A 16 -10.66 13.34 1.40
N GLU A 17 -9.99 14.33 0.83
CA GLU A 17 -9.54 14.31 -0.58
C GLU A 17 -8.57 13.15 -0.84
N LEU A 18 -7.62 12.94 0.08
CA LEU A 18 -6.66 11.86 -0.03
C LEU A 18 -7.30 10.49 0.25
N LEU A 19 -8.22 10.43 1.21
CA LEU A 19 -9.00 9.22 1.50
C LEU A 19 -9.80 8.78 0.28
N SER A 20 -10.46 9.72 -0.40
CA SER A 20 -11.23 9.45 -1.63
C SER A 20 -10.36 8.85 -2.75
N ASN A 21 -9.08 9.25 -2.85
CA ASN A 21 -8.15 8.69 -3.83
C ASN A 21 -7.77 7.24 -3.51
N TYR A 22 -7.62 6.90 -2.23
CA TYR A 22 -7.41 5.52 -1.79
C TYR A 22 -8.64 4.66 -2.09
N GLU A 23 -9.83 5.15 -1.77
CA GLU A 23 -11.10 4.45 -2.04
C GLU A 23 -11.33 4.21 -3.54
N ALA A 24 -11.02 5.19 -4.39
CA ALA A 24 -11.06 5.04 -5.85
C ALA A 24 -10.08 3.96 -6.37
N SER A 25 -9.03 3.66 -5.61
CA SER A 25 -8.07 2.58 -5.87
C SER A 25 -8.44 1.26 -5.19
N GLY A 26 -9.66 1.17 -4.64
CA GLY A 26 -10.17 -0.03 -3.95
C GLY A 26 -9.64 -0.21 -2.53
N ILE A 27 -9.06 0.82 -1.91
CA ILE A 27 -8.52 0.79 -0.56
C ILE A 27 -9.50 1.49 0.37
N THR A 28 -10.43 0.72 0.94
CA THR A 28 -11.56 1.26 1.71
C THR A 28 -11.40 1.15 3.22
N PHE A 29 -10.51 0.26 3.70
CA PHE A 29 -10.36 -0.03 5.12
C PHE A 29 -9.88 1.16 5.95
N LEU A 30 -9.14 2.11 5.36
CA LEU A 30 -8.57 3.25 6.08
C LEU A 30 -9.63 4.13 6.77
N SER A 31 -10.81 4.25 6.15
CA SER A 31 -11.91 5.08 6.67
C SER A 31 -12.43 4.60 8.04
N GLU A 32 -12.36 3.29 8.29
CA GLU A 32 -12.87 2.66 9.52
C GLU A 32 -11.96 2.89 10.74
N TYR A 33 -10.70 3.29 10.51
CA TYR A 33 -9.68 3.43 11.54
C TYR A 33 -9.15 4.88 11.66
N LEU A 34 -9.88 5.86 11.11
CA LEU A 34 -9.53 7.27 11.30
C LEU A 34 -9.49 7.61 12.79
N SER A 35 -8.49 8.41 13.19
CA SER A 35 -8.17 8.77 14.57
C SER A 35 -7.67 7.62 15.48
N GLU A 36 -7.52 6.40 14.97
CA GLU A 36 -6.89 5.29 15.69
C GLU A 36 -5.36 5.34 15.58
N GLU A 37 -4.65 4.78 16.56
CA GLU A 37 -3.22 4.54 16.45
C GLU A 37 -2.97 3.32 15.55
N VAL A 38 -2.24 3.54 14.46
CA VAL A 38 -1.88 2.51 13.49
C VAL A 38 -0.38 2.26 13.49
N ILE A 39 0.01 1.03 13.18
CA ILE A 39 1.38 0.68 12.82
C ILE A 39 1.42 0.43 11.32
N ARG A 40 2.21 1.23 10.59
CA ARG A 40 2.45 1.07 9.16
C ARG A 40 3.77 0.35 8.95
N HIS A 41 3.72 -0.75 8.21
CA HIS A 41 4.88 -1.48 7.75
C HIS A 41 5.06 -1.27 6.25
N THR A 42 6.22 -0.77 5.84
CA THR A 42 6.58 -0.63 4.43
C THR A 42 7.63 -1.67 4.08
N TYR A 43 7.32 -2.53 3.10
CA TYR A 43 8.20 -3.54 2.57
C TYR A 43 8.61 -3.18 1.15
N GLU A 44 9.88 -3.36 0.82
CA GLU A 44 10.32 -3.37 -0.56
C GLU A 44 10.22 -4.79 -1.13
N LEU A 45 9.49 -4.94 -2.24
CA LEU A 45 9.21 -6.23 -2.86
C LEU A 45 10.30 -6.61 -3.87
N LYS A 46 10.42 -7.91 -4.19
CA LYS A 46 11.38 -8.39 -5.18
C LYS A 46 10.90 -8.11 -6.61
N GLU A 47 9.59 -8.13 -6.78
CA GLU A 47 8.88 -7.78 -8.00
C GLU A 47 9.21 -6.34 -8.41
N LYS A 48 9.22 -6.14 -9.73
CA LYS A 48 9.55 -4.87 -10.35
C LYS A 48 8.44 -4.41 -11.26
N ASP A 49 8.31 -3.10 -11.42
CA ASP A 49 7.42 -2.54 -12.42
C ASP A 49 8.02 -2.70 -13.84
N ASP A 50 7.27 -2.28 -14.85
CA ASP A 50 7.68 -2.29 -16.24
C ASP A 50 8.98 -1.50 -16.49
N ASN A 51 9.22 -0.45 -15.71
CA ASN A 51 10.44 0.37 -15.71
C ASN A 51 11.62 -0.27 -14.95
N GLY A 52 11.41 -1.38 -14.25
CA GLY A 52 12.46 -2.13 -13.55
C GLY A 52 12.70 -1.69 -12.10
N GLU A 53 11.88 -0.78 -11.58
CA GLU A 53 11.93 -0.32 -10.20
C GLU A 53 11.18 -1.27 -9.28
N ARG A 54 11.70 -1.47 -8.06
CA ARG A 54 11.08 -2.37 -7.09
C ARG A 54 9.79 -1.77 -6.53
N LEU A 55 8.79 -2.63 -6.37
CA LEU A 55 7.52 -2.27 -5.77
C LEU A 55 7.65 -2.08 -4.26
N GLN A 56 6.68 -1.38 -3.67
CA GLN A 56 6.47 -1.41 -2.22
C GLN A 56 5.13 -2.04 -1.88
N ALA A 57 5.08 -2.71 -0.73
CA ALA A 57 3.84 -3.05 -0.05
C ALA A 57 3.77 -2.26 1.26
N VAL A 58 2.62 -1.64 1.52
CA VAL A 58 2.32 -0.93 2.75
C VAL A 58 1.22 -1.70 3.47
N ILE A 59 1.50 -2.18 4.68
CA ILE A 59 0.58 -2.95 5.52
C ILE A 59 0.27 -2.15 6.78
N PHE A 60 -1.00 -2.12 7.18
CA PHE A 60 -1.46 -1.44 8.38
C PHE A 60 -1.90 -2.46 9.43
N GLU A 61 -1.50 -2.21 10.67
CA GLU A 61 -1.85 -3.00 11.84
C GLU A 61 -2.49 -2.10 12.91
N VAL A 62 -3.55 -2.58 13.54
CA VAL A 62 -4.23 -1.95 14.69
C VAL A 62 -4.51 -3.04 15.70
N TYR A 63 -4.27 -2.79 16.99
CA TYR A 63 -4.45 -3.78 18.07
C TYR A 63 -3.79 -5.16 17.82
N LYS A 64 -2.66 -5.19 17.12
CA LYS A 64 -1.94 -6.42 16.70
C LYS A 64 -2.63 -7.26 15.63
N GLU A 65 -3.60 -6.68 14.93
CA GLU A 65 -4.29 -7.29 13.81
C GLU A 65 -4.02 -6.49 12.52
N ILE A 66 -3.72 -7.21 11.43
CA ILE A 66 -3.57 -6.58 10.12
C ILE A 66 -4.96 -6.16 9.63
N ILE A 67 -5.16 -4.87 9.42
CA ILE A 67 -6.44 -4.28 8.99
C ILE A 67 -6.52 -4.12 7.47
N GLY A 68 -5.38 -4.12 6.79
CA GLY A 68 -5.31 -4.03 5.34
C GLY A 68 -3.94 -3.59 4.83
N GLY A 69 -3.84 -3.43 3.51
CA GLY A 69 -2.63 -2.94 2.87
C GLY A 69 -2.84 -2.62 1.40
N TYR A 70 -1.85 -1.95 0.82
CA TYR A 70 -1.81 -1.60 -0.59
C TYR A 70 -0.41 -1.72 -1.16
N GLY A 71 -0.33 -1.86 -2.48
CA GLY A 71 0.93 -1.82 -3.21
C GLY A 71 1.20 -0.46 -3.83
N VAL A 72 2.48 -0.17 -4.10
CA VAL A 72 2.93 1.06 -4.75
C VAL A 72 3.87 0.74 -5.91
N LEU A 73 3.48 1.21 -7.09
CA LEU A 73 4.28 1.32 -8.31
C LEU A 73 4.93 2.71 -8.32
N ARG A 74 6.22 2.81 -7.95
CA ARG A 74 6.91 4.11 -7.77
C ARG A 74 7.01 4.95 -9.05
N THR A 75 6.93 4.31 -10.22
CA THR A 75 7.05 5.00 -11.52
C THR A 75 5.71 5.40 -12.14
N TRP A 76 4.58 5.07 -11.51
CA TRP A 76 3.22 5.30 -12.03
C TRP A 76 2.46 6.35 -11.21
N VAL A 77 1.56 7.10 -11.86
CA VAL A 77 0.65 8.06 -11.21
C VAL A 77 -0.77 7.92 -11.79
N PRO A 78 -1.77 7.52 -10.98
CA PRO A 78 -1.63 7.03 -9.62
C PRO A 78 -0.90 5.68 -9.58
N GLY A 79 0.05 5.53 -8.66
CA GLY A 79 0.85 4.31 -8.50
C GLY A 79 0.35 3.37 -7.40
N VAL A 80 -0.73 3.73 -6.72
CA VAL A 80 -1.30 2.94 -5.62
C VAL A 80 -2.28 1.90 -6.17
N PHE A 81 -2.22 0.67 -5.66
CA PHE A 81 -3.14 -0.40 -6.05
C PHE A 81 -3.52 -1.29 -4.87
N ASN A 82 -4.71 -1.88 -4.90
CA ASN A 82 -5.12 -2.89 -3.92
C ASN A 82 -4.28 -4.17 -4.10
N LEU A 83 -3.76 -4.76 -3.02
CA LEU A 83 -2.92 -5.97 -3.12
C LEU A 83 -3.61 -7.15 -3.81
N ASP A 84 -4.95 -7.23 -3.77
CA ASP A 84 -5.74 -8.25 -4.46
C ASP A 84 -5.64 -8.12 -5.99
N ASP A 85 -5.31 -6.94 -6.52
CA ASP A 85 -5.12 -6.70 -7.96
C ASP A 85 -3.76 -7.19 -8.48
N LYS A 86 -2.87 -7.71 -7.61
CA LYS A 86 -1.51 -8.11 -8.00
C LYS A 86 -1.51 -9.09 -9.18
N GLU A 87 -2.38 -10.10 -9.18
CA GLU A 87 -2.45 -11.08 -10.28
C GLU A 87 -2.87 -10.44 -11.59
N ARG A 88 -3.79 -9.47 -11.55
CA ARG A 88 -4.24 -8.72 -12.72
C ARG A 88 -3.08 -7.90 -13.29
N LEU A 89 -2.33 -7.19 -12.44
CA LEU A 89 -1.20 -6.37 -12.85
C LEU A 89 -0.04 -7.19 -13.46
N ILE A 90 0.18 -8.41 -12.98
CA ILE A 90 1.13 -9.36 -13.61
C ILE A 90 0.63 -9.77 -15.01
N LYS A 91 -0.67 -10.09 -15.15
CA LYS A 91 -1.26 -10.44 -16.46
C LYS A 91 -1.19 -9.29 -17.47
N GLU A 92 -1.36 -8.07 -16.99
CA GLU A 92 -1.25 -6.83 -17.76
C GLU A 92 0.22 -6.43 -18.05
N GLN A 93 1.20 -7.22 -17.58
CA GLN A 93 2.64 -6.98 -17.75
C GLN A 93 3.15 -5.67 -17.13
N MET A 94 2.40 -5.13 -16.17
CA MET A 94 2.80 -3.94 -15.42
C MET A 94 3.80 -4.26 -14.31
N ILE A 95 3.80 -5.51 -13.83
CA ILE A 95 4.69 -6.02 -12.78
C ILE A 95 5.31 -7.34 -13.25
N LYS A 96 6.58 -7.58 -12.91
CA LYS A 96 7.37 -8.78 -13.24
C LYS A 96 8.23 -9.28 -12.08
#